data_AF-A0A1Q6EMR0-F1
#
_entry.id   AF-A0A1Q6EMR0-F1
#
_cell.length_a   1.000
_cell.length_b   1.000
_cell.length_c   1.000
_cell.angle_alpha   90.00
_cell.angle_beta   90.00
_cell.angle_gamma   90.00
#
_symmetry.space_group_name_H-M   'P 1'
#
loop_
_entity.id
_entity.type
_entity.pdbx_description
1 polymer ?
#
loop_
_entity_poly.entity_id
_entity_poly.type
_entity_poly.pdbx_seq_one_letter_code
_entity_poly.pdbx_strand_id
1 'polypeptide(L)'
;QSFSVVVLFDPRPALVHGYAAKNGGQEPPADMVDTQALTSMQERLRAIDKLGVDYTLIVHYTLAFAAKSYRFFLGQMVGKLGMRTLTLGSDAAMGANRAGDVKAIENLALATGVFQLEVVDDRGPGETRVPANAQPVMPTGHGEPTDPLEGASKAERRAWSKKNQAKPVRVWSSTNVRYLLGQGRIKDADAILGHPHAVEGIVVHGEERGRTIGFPTANLSDNVAGYLPVDGVYAGWLVDLGSKTAESDHAEAASDGISQQFDSSSVDARLADHSPYRWPAAISIGTKPTFNEATGMNDRVVEAYAITDDWLDLYDHQVRVEFTGFLRPQIKFDSAQDLIDELKRNVEETKRITA
;
A
#
# COMPACT_ATOMS: atom_id res chain seq x y z
N GLN A 1 21.43 17.92 -21.43
CA GLN A 1 20.00 17.63 -21.16
C GLN A 1 19.89 17.36 -19.67
N SER A 2 18.96 18.01 -18.97
CA SER A 2 18.62 17.68 -17.58
C SER A 2 17.57 16.57 -17.58
N PHE A 3 17.60 15.72 -16.56
CA PHE A 3 16.61 14.69 -16.32
C PHE A 3 16.30 14.64 -14.82
N SER A 4 15.11 14.14 -14.50
CA SER A 4 14.60 13.93 -13.16
C SER A 4 14.85 12.49 -12.71
N VAL A 5 15.18 12.31 -11.43
CA VAL A 5 15.37 10.99 -10.84
C VAL A 5 14.62 10.91 -9.52
N VAL A 6 13.78 9.88 -9.36
CA VAL A 6 13.23 9.50 -8.05
C VAL A 6 14.06 8.35 -7.48
N VAL A 7 14.50 8.49 -6.23
CA VAL A 7 15.20 7.42 -5.51
C VAL A 7 14.23 6.71 -4.58
N LEU A 8 14.09 5.40 -4.76
CA LEU A 8 13.31 4.51 -3.91
C LEU A 8 14.21 3.58 -3.11
N PHE A 9 13.71 3.09 -1.99
CA PHE A 9 14.37 2.08 -1.17
C PHE A 9 13.50 0.83 -1.10
N ASP A 10 14.13 -0.31 -1.39
CA ASP A 10 13.47 -1.61 -1.35
C ASP A 10 14.39 -2.69 -0.77
N PRO A 11 13.97 -3.47 0.24
CA PRO A 11 12.72 -3.33 0.98
C PRO A 11 12.63 -2.01 1.77
N ARG A 12 11.47 -1.70 2.35
CA ARG A 12 11.32 -0.46 3.15
C ARG A 12 12.30 -0.46 4.32
N PRO A 13 12.96 0.67 4.63
CA PRO A 13 13.87 0.77 5.78
C PRO A 13 13.24 0.31 7.10
N ALA A 14 11.97 0.64 7.33
CA ALA A 14 11.26 0.25 8.54
C ALA A 14 11.06 -1.27 8.67
N LEU A 15 10.93 -2.01 7.55
CA LEU A 15 10.87 -3.47 7.55
C LEU A 15 12.21 -4.05 8.00
N VAL A 16 13.32 -3.61 7.37
CA VAL A 16 14.67 -4.10 7.66
C VAL A 16 15.06 -3.85 9.11
N HIS A 17 14.91 -2.61 9.59
CA HIS A 17 15.23 -2.27 10.99
C HIS A 17 14.29 -2.95 11.98
N GLY A 18 13.00 -3.06 11.64
CA GLY A 18 12.00 -3.74 12.48
C GLY A 18 12.27 -5.23 12.63
N TYR A 19 12.65 -5.90 11.54
CA TYR A 19 13.06 -7.30 11.55
C TYR A 19 14.36 -7.50 12.33
N ALA A 20 15.39 -6.70 12.05
CA ALA A 20 16.69 -6.77 12.73
C ALA A 20 16.55 -6.60 14.25
N ALA A 21 15.71 -5.69 14.71
CA ALA A 21 15.45 -5.46 16.13
C ALA A 21 14.84 -6.69 16.84
N LYS A 22 14.06 -7.50 16.12
CA LYS A 22 13.43 -8.73 16.66
C LYS A 22 14.30 -9.98 16.48
N ASN A 23 15.21 -9.97 15.51
CA ASN A 23 16.00 -11.14 15.08
C ASN A 23 17.51 -10.93 15.27
N GLY A 24 17.92 -10.27 16.35
CA GLY A 24 19.34 -10.19 16.75
C GLY A 24 20.26 -9.51 15.73
N GLY A 25 19.74 -8.57 14.93
CA GLY A 25 20.51 -7.84 13.92
C GLY A 25 20.60 -8.53 12.56
N GLN A 26 19.85 -9.61 12.32
CA GLN A 26 19.77 -10.26 11.00
C GLN A 26 18.94 -9.44 10.00
N GLU A 27 19.22 -9.63 8.71
CA GLU A 27 18.39 -9.08 7.63
C GLU A 27 17.15 -9.96 7.38
N PRO A 28 16.04 -9.37 6.91
CA PRO A 28 14.85 -10.14 6.55
C PRO A 28 15.15 -11.11 5.39
N PRO A 29 14.48 -12.28 5.34
CA PRO A 29 14.50 -13.15 4.17
C PRO A 29 14.07 -12.40 2.89
N ALA A 30 14.61 -12.80 1.75
CA ALA A 30 14.36 -12.11 0.47
C ALA A 30 12.89 -12.18 0.01
N ASP A 31 12.16 -13.21 0.43
CA ASP A 31 10.75 -13.46 0.14
C ASP A 31 9.81 -12.90 1.23
N MET A 32 10.34 -12.18 2.22
CA MET A 32 9.51 -11.62 3.29
C MET A 32 8.57 -10.55 2.75
N VAL A 33 7.26 -10.77 2.93
CA VAL A 33 6.22 -9.81 2.55
C VAL A 33 6.18 -8.64 3.54
N ASP A 34 6.18 -7.42 3.00
CA ASP A 34 6.01 -6.20 3.78
C ASP A 34 4.54 -5.85 3.98
N THR A 35 3.93 -6.39 5.04
CA THR A 35 2.52 -6.13 5.40
C THR A 35 2.22 -4.67 5.76
N GLN A 36 3.22 -3.81 5.81
CA GLN A 36 3.08 -2.37 6.05
C GLN A 36 3.39 -1.54 4.79
N ALA A 37 3.71 -2.12 3.65
CA ALA A 37 3.77 -1.38 2.39
C ALA A 37 2.35 -0.99 1.96
N LEU A 38 2.10 0.29 1.64
CA LEU A 38 0.79 0.71 1.14
C LEU A 38 0.52 0.14 -0.25
N THR A 39 1.50 0.24 -1.14
CA THR A 39 1.41 -0.20 -2.53
C THR A 39 2.51 -1.22 -2.85
N SER A 40 2.33 -1.96 -3.95
CA SER A 40 3.41 -2.74 -4.55
C SER A 40 4.52 -1.83 -5.09
N MET A 41 5.70 -2.39 -5.38
CA MET A 41 6.76 -1.67 -6.10
C MET A 41 6.28 -1.27 -7.50
N GLN A 42 5.61 -2.19 -8.21
CA GLN A 42 5.10 -1.95 -9.56
C GLN A 42 4.10 -0.80 -9.60
N GLU A 43 3.16 -0.75 -8.65
CA GLU A 43 2.23 0.36 -8.52
C GLU A 43 2.93 1.69 -8.25
N ARG A 44 3.99 1.69 -7.43
CA ARG A 44 4.78 2.90 -7.18
C ARG A 44 5.50 3.37 -8.44
N LEU A 45 6.04 2.45 -9.24
CA LEU A 45 6.68 2.78 -10.51
C LEU A 45 5.66 3.36 -11.50
N ARG A 46 4.47 2.78 -11.63
CA ARG A 46 3.38 3.35 -12.47
C ARG A 46 2.98 4.75 -12.03
N ALA A 47 2.86 4.97 -10.71
CA ALA A 47 2.53 6.29 -10.18
C ALA A 47 3.64 7.32 -10.48
N ILE A 48 4.91 6.93 -10.40
CA ILE A 48 6.06 7.80 -10.71
C ILE A 48 6.15 8.08 -12.22
N ASP A 49 5.92 7.07 -13.06
CA ASP A 49 5.92 7.19 -14.52
C ASP A 49 4.86 8.18 -15.00
N LYS A 50 3.64 8.10 -14.43
CA LYS A 50 2.55 9.06 -14.71
C LYS A 50 2.88 10.51 -14.34
N LEU A 51 3.83 10.75 -13.44
CA LEU A 51 4.31 12.09 -13.11
C LEU A 51 5.33 12.63 -14.12
N GLY A 52 5.75 11.82 -15.09
CA GLY A 52 6.73 12.18 -16.11
C GLY A 52 8.17 12.21 -15.59
N VAL A 53 8.48 11.37 -14.60
CA VAL A 53 9.86 11.25 -14.08
C VAL A 53 10.70 10.43 -15.06
N ASP A 54 11.87 10.94 -15.44
CA ASP A 54 12.71 10.32 -16.47
C ASP A 54 13.33 8.98 -16.01
N TYR A 55 13.72 8.88 -14.73
CA TYR A 55 14.34 7.67 -14.17
C TYR A 55 13.89 7.41 -12.73
N THR A 56 13.71 6.14 -12.39
CA THR A 56 13.59 5.69 -11.00
C THR A 56 14.79 4.84 -10.61
N LEU A 57 15.51 5.25 -9.57
CA LEU A 57 16.60 4.48 -8.99
C LEU A 57 16.08 3.71 -7.77
N ILE A 58 15.96 2.39 -7.89
CA ILE A 58 15.63 1.51 -6.77
C ILE A 58 16.93 1.10 -6.07
N VAL A 59 17.10 1.56 -4.83
CA VAL A 59 18.24 1.22 -3.99
C VAL A 59 17.88 0.03 -3.12
N HIS A 60 18.61 -1.07 -3.27
CA HIS A 60 18.44 -2.22 -2.39
C HIS A 60 18.87 -1.84 -0.95
N TYR A 61 17.91 -1.81 -0.02
CA TYR A 61 18.13 -1.33 1.33
C TYR A 61 18.54 -2.46 2.27
N THR A 62 19.79 -2.43 2.70
CA THR A 62 20.40 -3.39 3.64
C THR A 62 20.86 -2.70 4.92
N LEU A 63 21.16 -3.45 5.98
CA LEU A 63 21.79 -2.90 7.19
C LEU A 63 23.18 -2.34 6.88
N ALA A 64 23.92 -3.00 5.97
CA ALA A 64 25.22 -2.52 5.49
C ALA A 64 25.11 -1.18 4.74
N PHE A 65 24.04 -1.00 3.94
CA PHE A 65 23.73 0.28 3.32
C PHE A 65 23.32 1.34 4.35
N ALA A 66 22.49 0.98 5.32
CA ALA A 66 22.03 1.87 6.39
C ALA A 66 23.18 2.46 7.23
N ALA A 67 24.29 1.73 7.36
CA ALA A 67 25.50 2.17 8.05
C ALA A 67 26.34 3.20 7.27
N LYS A 68 26.03 3.46 5.99
CA LYS A 68 26.75 4.46 5.19
C LYS A 68 26.38 5.88 5.63
N SER A 69 27.33 6.81 5.53
CA SER A 69 27.06 8.22 5.81
C SER A 69 26.23 8.85 4.68
N TYR A 70 25.42 9.86 5.01
CA TYR A 70 24.69 10.62 3.99
C TYR A 70 25.65 11.30 3.00
N ARG A 71 26.83 11.73 3.46
CA ARG A 71 27.89 12.32 2.62
C ARG A 71 28.39 11.35 1.57
N PHE A 72 28.60 10.09 1.95
CA PHE A 72 28.99 9.06 1.00
C PHE A 72 27.91 8.86 -0.06
N PHE A 73 26.65 8.70 0.37
CA PHE A 73 25.53 8.49 -0.56
C PHE A 73 25.34 9.67 -1.53
N LEU A 74 25.27 10.91 -1.01
CA LEU A 74 25.14 12.11 -1.84
C LEU A 74 26.36 12.31 -2.75
N GLY A 75 27.56 11.95 -2.30
CA GLY A 75 28.76 11.93 -3.13
C GLY A 75 28.64 10.97 -4.33
N GLN A 76 28.01 9.80 -4.16
CA GLN A 76 27.68 8.91 -5.28
C GLN A 76 26.64 9.54 -6.22
N MET A 77 25.61 10.20 -5.69
CA MET A 77 24.59 10.86 -6.52
C MET A 77 25.20 12.00 -7.37
N VAL A 78 26.06 12.83 -6.78
CA VAL A 78 26.76 13.91 -7.49
C VAL A 78 27.77 13.35 -8.50
N GLY A 79 28.59 12.38 -8.08
CA GLY A 79 29.73 11.90 -8.86
C GLY A 79 29.37 10.91 -9.97
N LYS A 80 28.33 10.08 -9.76
CA LYS A 80 27.92 9.04 -10.72
C LYS A 80 26.69 9.45 -11.52
N LEU A 81 25.65 9.98 -10.87
CA LEU A 81 24.44 10.43 -11.58
C LEU A 81 24.55 11.85 -12.12
N GLY A 82 25.55 12.62 -11.66
CA GLY A 82 25.68 14.03 -12.04
C GLY A 82 24.63 14.92 -11.38
N MET A 83 24.09 14.53 -10.21
CA MET A 83 23.08 15.31 -9.49
C MET A 83 23.52 16.77 -9.30
N ARG A 84 22.63 17.71 -9.61
CA ARG A 84 22.83 19.17 -9.45
C ARG A 84 21.82 19.83 -8.52
N THR A 85 20.63 19.25 -8.40
CA THR A 85 19.60 19.69 -7.47
C THR A 85 19.08 18.45 -6.73
N LEU A 86 18.95 18.57 -5.41
CA LEU A 86 18.36 17.57 -4.54
C LEU A 86 17.07 18.16 -3.96
N THR A 87 15.94 17.52 -4.24
CA THR A 87 14.64 17.92 -3.70
C THR A 87 14.25 16.99 -2.55
N LEU A 88 13.94 17.54 -1.37
CA LEU A 88 13.57 16.78 -0.16
C LEU A 88 12.34 17.39 0.52
N GLY A 89 11.56 16.55 1.20
CA GLY A 89 10.58 17.04 2.17
C GLY A 89 11.26 17.62 3.41
N SER A 90 10.60 18.55 4.10
CA SER A 90 11.11 19.20 5.32
C SER A 90 11.42 18.24 6.48
N ASP A 91 10.87 17.03 6.46
CA ASP A 91 11.12 15.97 7.45
C ASP A 91 12.14 14.91 7.01
N ALA A 92 12.80 15.12 5.87
CA ALA A 92 13.76 14.17 5.33
C ALA A 92 14.98 14.00 6.24
N ALA A 93 15.40 12.75 6.41
CA ALA A 93 16.66 12.40 7.05
C ALA A 93 17.23 11.13 6.43
N MET A 94 18.56 11.07 6.31
CA MET A 94 19.26 9.96 5.68
C MET A 94 20.64 9.69 6.28
N GLY A 95 21.24 8.58 5.85
CA GLY A 95 22.52 8.10 6.35
C GLY A 95 22.46 7.52 7.76
N ALA A 96 23.60 6.98 8.19
CA ALA A 96 23.78 6.35 9.50
C ALA A 96 23.25 7.24 10.63
N ASN A 97 22.46 6.64 11.52
CA ASN A 97 21.82 7.30 12.66
C ASN A 97 20.98 8.54 12.28
N ARG A 98 20.50 8.62 11.03
CA ARG A 98 19.74 9.77 10.51
C ARG A 98 20.53 11.09 10.60
N ALA A 99 21.87 11.02 10.55
CA ALA A 99 22.75 12.19 10.74
C ALA A 99 22.71 13.21 9.60
N GLY A 100 22.16 12.85 8.43
CA GLY A 100 21.89 13.77 7.33
C GLY A 100 20.45 14.24 7.36
N ASP A 101 20.11 15.15 8.27
CA ASP A 101 18.85 15.88 8.24
C ASP A 101 18.91 17.06 7.24
N VAL A 102 17.78 17.73 7.01
CA VAL A 102 17.68 18.88 6.08
C VAL A 102 18.75 19.94 6.35
N LYS A 103 18.97 20.29 7.63
CA LYS A 103 19.96 21.30 8.02
C LYS A 103 21.39 20.85 7.74
N ALA A 104 21.73 19.59 8.02
CA ALA A 104 23.04 19.02 7.75
C ALA A 104 23.32 18.96 6.24
N ILE A 105 22.31 18.63 5.44
CA ILE A 105 22.39 18.57 3.98
C ILE A 105 22.49 19.97 3.37
N GLU A 106 21.75 20.96 3.88
CA GLU A 106 21.83 22.36 3.45
C GLU A 106 23.24 22.92 3.68
N ASN A 107 23.79 22.70 4.88
CA ASN A 107 25.17 23.09 5.18
C ASN A 107 26.19 22.43 4.25
N LEU A 108 25.97 21.15 3.90
CA LEU A 108 26.83 20.45 2.94
C LEU A 108 26.73 21.05 1.54
N ALA A 109 25.52 21.36 1.06
CA ALA A 109 25.28 21.98 -0.23
C ALA A 109 25.97 23.34 -0.32
N LEU A 110 25.78 24.21 0.69
CA LEU A 110 26.40 25.54 0.77
C LEU A 110 27.93 25.49 0.84
N ALA A 111 28.48 24.55 1.62
CA ALA A 111 29.93 24.44 1.82
C ALA A 111 30.66 23.89 0.58
N THR A 112 30.01 23.03 -0.21
CA THR A 112 30.64 22.36 -1.35
C THR A 112 30.33 23.03 -2.68
N GLY A 113 29.14 23.62 -2.84
CA GLY A 113 28.67 24.21 -4.09
C GLY A 113 28.46 23.21 -5.23
N VAL A 114 28.52 21.90 -4.97
CA VAL A 114 28.42 20.86 -6.02
C VAL A 114 26.97 20.46 -6.34
N PHE A 115 26.00 20.84 -5.50
CA PHE A 115 24.57 20.69 -5.73
C PHE A 115 23.77 21.75 -4.94
N GLN A 116 22.54 22.00 -5.36
CA GLN A 116 21.55 22.82 -4.65
C GLN A 116 20.57 21.94 -3.89
N LEU A 117 20.10 22.40 -2.73
CA LEU A 117 19.03 21.75 -1.98
C LEU A 117 17.73 22.56 -2.18
N GLU A 118 16.66 21.88 -2.57
CA GLU A 118 15.31 22.40 -2.61
C GLU A 118 14.46 21.66 -1.57
N VAL A 119 13.90 22.39 -0.61
CA VAL A 119 13.05 21.81 0.43
C VAL A 119 11.60 22.10 0.11
N VAL A 120 10.78 21.05 0.06
CA VAL A 120 9.34 21.16 -0.23
C VAL A 120 8.55 21.14 1.07
N ASP A 121 7.72 22.16 1.25
CA ASP A 121 6.81 22.28 2.39
C ASP A 121 5.66 21.26 2.32
N ASP A 122 5.10 20.94 3.49
CA ASP A 122 3.87 20.16 3.56
C ASP A 122 2.70 20.95 2.97
N ARG A 123 2.02 20.32 1.99
CA ARG A 123 0.84 20.88 1.32
C ARG A 123 -0.47 20.29 1.85
N GLY A 124 -0.41 19.35 2.80
CA GLY A 124 -1.58 18.74 3.40
C GLY A 124 -2.34 19.69 4.32
N PRO A 125 -3.56 19.30 4.75
CA PRO A 125 -4.44 20.13 5.58
C PRO A 125 -3.98 20.23 7.06
N GLY A 126 -2.67 20.14 7.31
CA GLY A 126 -2.06 20.19 8.64
C GLY A 126 -1.89 18.81 9.28
N GLU A 127 -2.08 18.76 10.60
CA GLU A 127 -1.83 17.57 11.42
C GLU A 127 -3.11 16.93 11.96
N THR A 128 -3.08 15.61 12.09
CA THR A 128 -4.04 14.80 12.84
C THR A 128 -3.31 13.99 13.92
N ARG A 129 -4.05 13.23 14.74
CA ARG A 129 -3.49 12.41 15.82
C ARG A 129 -3.80 10.93 15.61
N VAL A 130 -2.76 10.13 15.49
CA VAL A 130 -2.85 8.67 15.34
C VAL A 130 -2.35 7.99 16.63
N PRO A 131 -3.04 6.97 17.17
CA PRO A 131 -2.57 6.21 18.33
C PRO A 131 -1.17 5.61 18.09
N ALA A 132 -0.28 5.70 19.09
CA ALA A 132 1.12 5.28 18.91
C ALA A 132 1.28 3.80 18.51
N ASN A 133 0.37 2.93 18.96
CA ASN A 133 0.35 1.51 18.67
C ASN A 133 -1.01 1.09 18.08
N ALA A 134 -1.53 1.90 17.15
CA ALA A 134 -2.82 1.61 16.51
C ALA A 134 -2.84 0.19 15.95
N GLN A 135 -3.85 -0.59 16.36
CA GLN A 135 -4.14 -1.90 15.79
C GLN A 135 -5.33 -1.77 14.83
N PRO A 136 -5.41 -2.62 13.81
CA PRO A 136 -6.63 -2.74 13.03
C PRO A 136 -7.81 -3.12 13.93
N VAL A 137 -8.94 -2.43 13.78
CA VAL A 137 -10.18 -2.70 14.54
C VAL A 137 -11.30 -2.85 13.54
N MET A 138 -11.87 -4.06 13.48
CA MET A 138 -13.01 -4.33 12.61
C MET A 138 -14.22 -3.49 13.06
N PRO A 139 -14.85 -2.73 12.17
CA PRO A 139 -16.09 -2.01 12.47
C PRO A 139 -17.21 -2.95 12.92
N THR A 140 -18.21 -2.44 13.65
CA THR A 140 -19.33 -3.27 14.13
C THR A 140 -20.60 -3.13 13.32
N GLY A 141 -20.75 -2.04 12.57
CA GLY A 141 -21.95 -1.73 11.77
C GLY A 141 -21.74 -1.92 10.28
N HIS A 142 -22.84 -1.84 9.53
CA HIS A 142 -22.80 -1.76 8.06
C HIS A 142 -22.46 -0.34 7.61
N GLY A 143 -21.86 -0.22 6.43
CA GLY A 143 -21.49 1.03 5.79
C GLY A 143 -20.20 1.65 6.33
N GLU A 144 -19.77 2.71 5.66
CA GLU A 144 -18.51 3.40 5.94
C GLU A 144 -18.41 3.85 7.42
N PRO A 145 -17.38 3.41 8.18
CA PRO A 145 -17.15 3.87 9.54
C PRO A 145 -16.86 5.37 9.55
N THR A 146 -17.37 6.07 10.56
CA THR A 146 -17.11 7.50 10.75
C THR A 146 -15.93 7.73 11.69
N ASP A 147 -15.41 8.97 11.72
CA ASP A 147 -14.42 9.34 12.71
C ASP A 147 -15.03 9.29 14.12
N PRO A 148 -14.48 8.51 15.08
CA PRO A 148 -14.99 8.49 16.44
C PRO A 148 -14.83 9.84 17.18
N LEU A 149 -14.04 10.77 16.63
CA LEU A 149 -13.84 12.13 17.13
C LEU A 149 -14.55 13.18 16.28
N GLU A 150 -15.39 12.78 15.33
CA GLU A 150 -16.27 13.70 14.62
C GLU A 150 -17.18 14.40 15.63
N GLY A 151 -17.31 15.72 15.51
CA GLY A 151 -18.11 16.53 16.45
C GLY A 151 -17.53 16.67 17.87
N ALA A 152 -16.47 15.94 18.24
CA ALA A 152 -15.88 16.02 19.57
C ALA A 152 -15.40 17.43 19.91
N SER A 153 -15.51 17.82 21.18
CA SER A 153 -14.95 19.06 21.71
C SER A 153 -13.42 18.99 21.79
N LYS A 154 -12.77 20.15 21.97
CA LYS A 154 -11.32 20.22 22.19
C LYS A 154 -10.88 19.46 23.45
N ALA A 155 -11.73 19.39 24.48
CA ALA A 155 -11.46 18.66 25.71
C ALA A 155 -11.50 17.14 25.48
N GLU A 156 -12.52 16.65 24.77
CA GLU A 156 -12.67 15.23 24.42
C GLU A 156 -11.53 14.74 23.53
N ARG A 157 -11.16 15.50 22.48
CA ARG A 157 -10.01 15.15 21.64
C ARG A 157 -8.70 15.03 22.43
N ARG A 158 -8.49 15.90 23.42
CA ARG A 158 -7.32 15.84 24.31
C ARG A 158 -7.37 14.62 25.23
N ALA A 159 -8.53 14.33 25.82
CA ALA A 159 -8.71 13.15 26.67
C ALA A 159 -8.47 11.85 25.89
N TRP A 160 -9.04 11.74 24.68
CA TRP A 160 -8.80 10.62 23.77
C TRP A 160 -7.33 10.51 23.38
N SER A 161 -6.68 11.63 23.04
CA SER A 161 -5.26 11.63 22.66
C SER A 161 -4.38 11.12 23.80
N LYS A 162 -4.68 11.53 25.04
CA LYS A 162 -3.96 11.06 26.23
C LYS A 162 -4.18 9.57 26.46
N LYS A 163 -5.43 9.11 26.36
CA LYS A 163 -5.80 7.69 26.55
C LYS A 163 -5.08 6.78 25.55
N ASN A 164 -4.99 7.19 24.29
CA ASN A 164 -4.42 6.41 23.20
C ASN A 164 -2.94 6.71 22.90
N GLN A 165 -2.31 7.56 23.72
CA GLN A 165 -0.95 8.04 23.49
C GLN A 165 -0.74 8.57 22.06
N ALA A 166 -1.75 9.28 21.54
CA ALA A 166 -1.82 9.63 20.13
C ALA A 166 -0.79 10.69 19.75
N LYS A 167 0.00 10.41 18.71
CA LYS A 167 1.07 11.26 18.21
C LYS A 167 0.57 12.13 17.06
N PRO A 168 1.02 13.39 16.98
CA PRO A 168 0.75 14.21 15.81
C PRO A 168 1.43 13.59 14.58
N VAL A 169 0.69 13.53 13.48
CA VAL A 169 1.18 13.14 12.15
C VAL A 169 0.54 14.07 11.12
N ARG A 170 1.20 14.28 9.98
CA ARG A 170 0.58 14.97 8.84
C ARG A 170 -0.68 14.23 8.41
N VAL A 171 -1.73 14.97 8.06
CA VAL A 171 -2.96 14.37 7.52
C VAL A 171 -2.64 13.58 6.25
N TRP A 172 -1.84 14.17 5.35
CA TRP A 172 -1.28 13.47 4.20
C TRP A 172 0.00 12.75 4.60
N SER A 173 -0.15 11.53 5.12
CA SER A 173 0.98 10.67 5.46
C SER A 173 0.60 9.20 5.34
N SER A 174 1.58 8.36 5.01
CA SER A 174 1.37 6.91 4.97
C SER A 174 0.97 6.34 6.34
N THR A 175 1.36 6.98 7.44
CA THR A 175 0.94 6.59 8.79
C THR A 175 -0.56 6.80 8.99
N ASN A 176 -1.10 7.94 8.55
CA ASN A 176 -2.52 8.22 8.65
C ASN A 176 -3.35 7.34 7.71
N VAL A 177 -2.88 7.11 6.48
CA VAL A 177 -3.53 6.19 5.53
C VAL A 177 -3.64 4.77 6.11
N ARG A 178 -2.55 4.20 6.62
CA ARG A 178 -2.60 2.87 7.28
C ARG A 178 -3.56 2.84 8.46
N TYR A 179 -3.58 3.90 9.26
CA TYR A 179 -4.50 4.00 10.39
C TYR A 179 -5.95 3.94 9.92
N LEU A 180 -6.34 4.75 8.93
CA LEU A 180 -7.68 4.80 8.38
C LEU A 180 -8.11 3.45 7.78
N LEU A 181 -7.26 2.83 6.95
CA LEU A 181 -7.50 1.50 6.39
C LEU A 181 -7.65 0.43 7.48
N GLY A 182 -6.84 0.53 8.54
CA GLY A 182 -6.95 -0.35 9.72
C GLY A 182 -8.24 -0.14 10.53
N GLN A 183 -8.95 0.98 10.37
CA GLN A 183 -10.26 1.21 10.97
C GLN A 183 -11.42 1.00 9.99
N GLY A 184 -11.15 0.52 8.77
CA GLY A 184 -12.16 0.35 7.71
C GLY A 184 -12.65 1.66 7.09
N ARG A 185 -11.98 2.80 7.35
CA ARG A 185 -12.30 4.13 6.80
C ARG A 185 -11.66 4.31 5.41
N ILE A 186 -12.19 3.60 4.43
CA ILE A 186 -11.70 3.55 3.05
C ILE A 186 -11.79 4.94 2.38
N LYS A 187 -12.95 5.60 2.46
CA LYS A 187 -13.15 6.89 1.77
C LYS A 187 -12.23 7.98 2.28
N ASP A 188 -11.94 7.98 3.58
CA ASP A 188 -10.99 8.94 4.16
C ASP A 188 -9.54 8.65 3.74
N ALA A 189 -9.19 7.37 3.57
CA ALA A 189 -7.89 6.99 3.04
C ALA A 189 -7.76 7.39 1.57
N ASP A 190 -8.77 7.12 0.76
CA ASP A 190 -8.81 7.47 -0.67
C ASP A 190 -8.77 8.98 -0.89
N ALA A 191 -9.42 9.77 -0.02
CA ALA A 191 -9.33 11.23 -0.04
C ALA A 191 -7.91 11.76 0.20
N ILE A 192 -7.06 11.02 0.91
CA ILE A 192 -5.63 11.35 1.09
C ILE A 192 -4.81 10.89 -0.12
N LEU A 193 -5.09 9.70 -0.66
CA LEU A 193 -4.36 9.12 -1.79
C LEU A 193 -4.69 9.81 -3.12
N GLY A 194 -5.90 10.37 -3.24
CA GLY A 194 -6.44 10.91 -4.49
C GLY A 194 -6.95 9.84 -5.45
N HIS A 195 -6.94 8.57 -5.04
CA HIS A 195 -7.45 7.42 -5.80
C HIS A 195 -7.87 6.31 -4.83
N PRO A 196 -8.67 5.32 -5.29
CA PRO A 196 -8.98 4.12 -4.51
C PRO A 196 -7.70 3.40 -4.06
N HIS A 197 -7.60 3.11 -2.76
CA HIS A 197 -6.57 2.22 -2.23
C HIS A 197 -6.72 0.83 -2.85
N ALA A 198 -5.61 0.13 -3.09
CA ALA A 198 -5.65 -1.16 -3.75
C ALA A 198 -4.56 -2.12 -3.28
N VAL A 199 -4.77 -3.39 -3.62
CA VAL A 199 -3.79 -4.45 -3.46
C VAL A 199 -3.70 -5.31 -4.71
N GLU A 200 -2.56 -5.96 -4.91
CA GLU A 200 -2.31 -6.81 -6.08
C GLU A 200 -1.90 -8.21 -5.65
N GLY A 201 -2.39 -9.23 -6.35
CA GLY A 201 -2.09 -10.63 -6.05
C GLY A 201 -2.37 -11.54 -7.23
N ILE A 202 -1.89 -12.78 -7.13
CA ILE A 202 -2.21 -13.83 -8.09
C ILE A 202 -3.50 -14.54 -7.65
N VAL A 203 -4.40 -14.82 -8.59
CA VAL A 203 -5.58 -15.62 -8.30
C VAL A 203 -5.20 -17.10 -8.23
N VAL A 204 -5.61 -17.75 -7.14
CA VAL A 204 -5.37 -19.17 -6.86
C VAL A 204 -6.69 -19.92 -6.65
N HIS A 205 -6.63 -21.24 -6.64
CA HIS A 205 -7.77 -22.06 -6.26
C HIS A 205 -8.07 -21.91 -4.75
N GLY A 206 -9.28 -21.46 -4.43
CA GLY A 206 -9.83 -21.46 -3.07
C GLY A 206 -10.65 -22.71 -2.76
N GLU A 207 -11.46 -22.66 -1.71
CA GLU A 207 -12.34 -23.78 -1.31
C GLU A 207 -13.59 -23.95 -2.22
N GLU A 208 -13.74 -23.10 -3.25
CA GLU A 208 -14.85 -23.09 -4.23
C GLU A 208 -16.27 -23.08 -3.63
N ARG A 209 -16.45 -22.74 -2.35
CA ARG A 209 -17.76 -22.76 -1.68
C ARG A 209 -18.75 -21.79 -2.32
N GLY A 210 -18.32 -20.56 -2.59
CA GLY A 210 -19.15 -19.53 -3.22
C GLY A 210 -19.71 -19.97 -4.59
N ARG A 211 -18.93 -20.75 -5.35
CA ARG A 211 -19.35 -21.27 -6.66
C ARG A 211 -20.60 -22.15 -6.57
N THR A 212 -20.71 -22.96 -5.53
CA THR A 212 -21.86 -23.88 -5.36
C THR A 212 -23.18 -23.16 -5.07
N ILE A 213 -23.12 -21.90 -4.62
CA ILE A 213 -24.28 -21.06 -4.31
C ILE A 213 -24.46 -19.87 -5.28
N GLY A 214 -23.72 -19.84 -6.39
CA GLY A 214 -23.86 -18.83 -7.44
C GLY A 214 -22.99 -17.57 -7.30
N PHE A 215 -22.00 -17.58 -6.40
CA PHE A 215 -21.09 -16.47 -6.14
C PHE A 215 -19.61 -16.89 -6.30
N PRO A 216 -19.12 -17.16 -7.52
CA PRO A 216 -17.70 -17.50 -7.73
C PRO A 216 -16.75 -16.35 -7.37
N THR A 217 -15.82 -16.59 -6.45
CA THR A 217 -14.84 -15.61 -5.99
C THR A 217 -13.45 -15.88 -6.54
N ALA A 218 -12.75 -14.82 -6.97
CA ALA A 218 -11.32 -14.83 -7.19
C ALA A 218 -10.62 -14.81 -5.82
N ASN A 219 -9.90 -15.88 -5.48
CA ASN A 219 -9.15 -16.00 -4.24
C ASN A 219 -7.72 -15.55 -4.51
N LEU A 220 -7.22 -14.55 -3.79
CA LEU A 220 -5.83 -14.11 -3.96
C LEU A 220 -4.89 -15.01 -3.14
N SER A 221 -3.69 -15.26 -3.68
CA SER A 221 -2.59 -15.95 -3.00
C SER A 221 -2.21 -15.27 -1.68
N ASP A 222 -1.60 -16.00 -0.74
CA ASP A 222 -1.20 -15.45 0.57
C ASP A 222 -0.21 -14.25 0.45
N ASN A 223 0.53 -14.15 -0.66
CA ASN A 223 1.49 -13.07 -0.92
C ASN A 223 0.84 -11.90 -1.69
N VAL A 224 -0.08 -11.20 -1.04
CA VAL A 224 -0.67 -9.97 -1.59
C VAL A 224 0.28 -8.79 -1.39
N ALA A 225 0.52 -8.02 -2.46
CA ALA A 225 1.26 -6.78 -2.41
C ALA A 225 0.35 -5.59 -2.10
N GLY A 226 0.76 -4.76 -1.14
CA GLY A 226 0.01 -3.61 -0.66
C GLY A 226 -0.61 -3.82 0.72
N TYR A 227 -1.16 -2.75 1.30
CA TYR A 227 -1.66 -2.78 2.67
C TYR A 227 -3.09 -3.27 2.68
N LEU A 228 -3.36 -4.44 3.26
CA LEU A 228 -4.74 -4.90 3.38
C LEU A 228 -5.50 -4.08 4.45
N PRO A 229 -6.66 -3.46 4.11
CA PRO A 229 -7.59 -2.90 5.10
C PRO A 229 -7.98 -3.91 6.16
N VAL A 230 -8.59 -3.50 7.26
CA VAL A 230 -9.05 -4.43 8.33
C VAL A 230 -10.01 -5.52 7.83
N ASP A 231 -10.24 -6.58 8.59
CA ASP A 231 -11.22 -7.61 8.20
C ASP A 231 -12.61 -7.00 7.99
N GLY A 232 -13.32 -7.48 6.96
CA GLY A 232 -14.61 -6.95 6.56
C GLY A 232 -14.95 -7.27 5.11
N VAL A 233 -16.10 -6.78 4.67
CA VAL A 233 -16.54 -6.84 3.28
C VAL A 233 -16.60 -5.42 2.73
N TYR A 234 -16.13 -5.24 1.51
CA TYR A 234 -15.90 -3.97 0.86
C TYR A 234 -16.54 -3.95 -0.53
N ALA A 235 -16.95 -2.77 -0.97
CA ALA A 235 -17.26 -2.50 -2.36
C ALA A 235 -16.04 -1.92 -3.04
N GLY A 236 -15.85 -2.26 -4.31
CA GLY A 236 -14.80 -1.68 -5.12
C GLY A 236 -14.70 -2.38 -6.46
N TRP A 237 -13.48 -2.62 -6.92
CA TRP A 237 -13.24 -3.13 -8.28
C TRP A 237 -12.24 -4.27 -8.28
N LEU A 238 -12.48 -5.25 -9.14
CA LEU A 238 -11.50 -6.26 -9.54
C LEU A 238 -11.00 -5.91 -10.94
N VAL A 239 -9.69 -5.81 -11.11
CA VAL A 239 -9.05 -5.59 -12.41
C VAL A 239 -8.16 -6.77 -12.76
N ASP A 240 -8.37 -7.38 -13.91
CA ASP A 240 -7.46 -8.35 -14.50
C ASP A 240 -6.26 -7.61 -15.13
N LEU A 241 -5.07 -7.79 -14.55
CA LEU A 241 -3.82 -7.24 -15.07
C LEU A 241 -3.15 -8.16 -16.12
N GLY A 242 -3.71 -9.35 -16.35
CA GLY A 242 -3.23 -10.32 -17.33
C GLY A 242 -2.56 -11.55 -16.70
N SER A 243 -2.31 -12.56 -17.53
CA SER A 243 -1.60 -13.76 -17.11
C SER A 243 -0.16 -13.44 -16.75
N LYS A 244 0.37 -14.11 -15.72
CA LYS A 244 1.77 -13.96 -15.27
C LYS A 244 2.78 -14.06 -16.45
N THR A 245 2.46 -14.88 -17.45
CA THR A 245 3.27 -15.15 -18.66
C THR A 245 3.48 -13.98 -19.63
N ALA A 246 2.79 -12.84 -19.49
CA ALA A 246 2.92 -11.75 -20.47
C ALA A 246 3.97 -10.69 -20.11
N GLU A 247 4.28 -10.48 -18.82
CA GLU A 247 5.12 -9.36 -18.38
C GLU A 247 6.10 -9.69 -17.23
N SER A 248 5.96 -10.85 -16.55
CA SER A 248 6.85 -11.18 -15.42
C SER A 248 8.25 -11.65 -15.81
N ASP A 249 8.46 -12.05 -17.06
CA ASP A 249 9.76 -12.55 -17.56
C ASP A 249 10.82 -11.44 -17.69
N HIS A 250 10.46 -10.16 -17.49
CA HIS A 250 11.42 -9.06 -17.43
C HIS A 250 11.92 -8.75 -16.01
N ALA A 251 11.25 -9.28 -14.98
CA ALA A 251 11.67 -9.15 -13.58
C ALA A 251 12.48 -10.35 -13.07
N GLU A 252 12.54 -11.46 -13.84
CA GLU A 252 13.46 -12.55 -13.55
C GLU A 252 14.90 -12.13 -13.89
N ALA A 253 15.70 -11.97 -12.83
CA ALA A 253 17.10 -11.55 -12.81
C ALA A 253 17.34 -10.10 -13.30
N ALA A 254 16.90 -9.12 -12.49
CA ALA A 254 17.69 -7.91 -12.32
C ALA A 254 19.07 -8.32 -11.78
N SER A 255 20.01 -8.64 -12.67
CA SER A 255 21.42 -8.64 -12.30
C SER A 255 21.76 -7.23 -11.85
N ASP A 256 22.44 -7.09 -10.70
CA ASP A 256 22.84 -5.80 -10.13
C ASP A 256 23.34 -4.83 -11.21
N GLY A 257 22.58 -3.76 -11.45
CA GLY A 257 23.03 -2.59 -12.22
C GLY A 257 22.59 -2.48 -13.68
N ILE A 258 21.66 -3.31 -14.18
CA ILE A 258 21.07 -3.11 -15.52
C ILE A 258 19.84 -2.19 -15.44
N SER A 259 19.87 -1.08 -16.17
CA SER A 259 18.69 -0.22 -16.38
C SER A 259 17.71 -0.91 -17.32
N GLN A 260 16.43 -0.93 -16.95
CA GLN A 260 15.34 -1.45 -17.77
C GLN A 260 14.40 -0.31 -18.16
N GLN A 261 13.84 -0.38 -19.37
CA GLN A 261 12.75 0.49 -19.76
C GLN A 261 11.50 0.05 -19.00
N PHE A 262 10.89 0.97 -18.25
CA PHE A 262 9.60 0.75 -17.63
C PHE A 262 8.51 1.10 -18.65
N ASP A 263 7.60 0.17 -18.93
CA ASP A 263 6.43 0.39 -19.77
C ASP A 263 5.22 -0.15 -19.03
N SER A 264 4.29 0.74 -18.68
CA SER A 264 3.03 0.38 -18.04
C SER A 264 1.82 0.55 -18.94
N SER A 265 1.99 0.82 -20.24
CA SER A 265 0.90 1.18 -21.14
C SER A 265 -0.20 0.11 -21.25
N SER A 266 0.19 -1.17 -21.28
CA SER A 266 -0.72 -2.32 -21.25
C SER A 266 -1.54 -2.37 -19.96
N VAL A 267 -0.87 -2.22 -18.81
CA VAL A 267 -1.48 -2.20 -17.48
C VAL A 267 -2.37 -0.99 -17.31
N ASP A 268 -1.94 0.19 -17.76
CA ASP A 268 -2.71 1.43 -17.68
C ASP A 268 -3.98 1.36 -18.53
N ALA A 269 -3.95 0.71 -19.69
CA ALA A 269 -5.15 0.43 -20.49
C ALA A 269 -6.14 -0.48 -19.74
N ARG A 270 -5.63 -1.47 -18.98
CA ARG A 270 -6.46 -2.36 -18.15
C ARG A 270 -7.04 -1.65 -16.92
N LEU A 271 -6.32 -0.68 -16.35
CA LEU A 271 -6.73 0.10 -15.19
C LEU A 271 -7.74 1.22 -15.51
N ALA A 272 -7.92 1.58 -16.78
CA ALA A 272 -8.83 2.66 -17.16
C ALA A 272 -10.28 2.40 -16.71
N ASP A 273 -11.02 3.46 -16.36
CA ASP A 273 -12.37 3.37 -15.76
C ASP A 273 -13.36 2.53 -16.57
N HIS A 274 -13.25 2.54 -17.90
CA HIS A 274 -14.12 1.81 -18.83
C HIS A 274 -13.43 0.58 -19.46
N SER A 275 -12.35 0.11 -18.85
CA SER A 275 -11.66 -1.10 -19.28
C SER A 275 -12.59 -2.31 -19.20
N PRO A 276 -12.64 -3.18 -20.22
CA PRO A 276 -13.39 -4.43 -20.16
C PRO A 276 -12.79 -5.45 -19.17
N TYR A 277 -11.60 -5.15 -18.64
CA TYR A 277 -10.90 -5.96 -17.64
C TYR A 277 -11.14 -5.46 -16.22
N ARG A 278 -12.05 -4.51 -16.01
CA ARG A 278 -12.34 -3.88 -14.72
C ARG A 278 -13.82 -4.05 -14.37
N TRP A 279 -14.11 -4.85 -13.34
CA TRP A 279 -15.46 -5.18 -12.92
C TRP A 279 -15.74 -4.67 -11.51
N PRO A 280 -16.96 -4.16 -11.22
CA PRO A 280 -17.39 -3.95 -9.85
C PRO A 280 -17.26 -5.24 -9.05
N ALA A 281 -16.78 -5.16 -7.81
CA ALA A 281 -16.54 -6.34 -7.00
C ALA A 281 -16.92 -6.14 -5.53
N ALA A 282 -17.57 -7.16 -4.97
CA ALA A 282 -17.73 -7.30 -3.52
C ALA A 282 -16.53 -8.09 -2.99
N ILE A 283 -15.75 -7.47 -2.10
CA ILE A 283 -14.44 -7.96 -1.68
C ILE A 283 -14.49 -8.33 -0.21
N SER A 284 -14.26 -9.60 0.12
CA SER A 284 -14.18 -10.11 1.48
C SER A 284 -12.72 -10.23 1.90
N ILE A 285 -12.36 -9.62 3.02
CA ILE A 285 -11.09 -9.86 3.69
C ILE A 285 -11.34 -10.55 5.03
N GLY A 286 -10.74 -11.72 5.22
CA GLY A 286 -10.86 -12.49 6.45
C GLY A 286 -9.51 -12.98 6.95
N THR A 287 -9.48 -13.44 8.19
CA THR A 287 -8.29 -14.00 8.82
C THR A 287 -8.48 -15.51 9.03
N LYS A 288 -7.56 -16.33 8.50
CA LYS A 288 -7.53 -17.78 8.76
C LYS A 288 -7.27 -18.02 10.26
N PRO A 289 -7.87 -19.04 10.89
CA PRO A 289 -7.62 -19.35 12.31
C PRO A 289 -6.18 -19.80 12.61
N THR A 290 -5.44 -20.22 11.58
CA THR A 290 -4.09 -20.76 11.68
C THR A 290 -3.05 -19.65 11.82
N PHE A 291 -2.16 -19.81 12.80
CA PHE A 291 -1.06 -18.91 13.07
C PHE A 291 0.12 -19.25 12.17
N ASN A 292 0.67 -18.26 11.47
CA ASN A 292 1.86 -18.40 10.64
C ASN A 292 3.10 -18.01 11.45
N GLU A 293 3.97 -18.98 11.73
CA GLU A 293 5.17 -18.77 12.53
C GLU A 293 6.19 -17.83 11.85
N ALA A 294 6.22 -17.76 10.52
CA ALA A 294 7.15 -16.92 9.77
C ALA A 294 6.76 -15.43 9.83
N THR A 295 5.47 -15.13 9.80
CA THR A 295 4.95 -13.75 9.87
C THR A 295 4.60 -13.33 11.29
N GLY A 296 4.43 -14.29 12.21
CA GLY A 296 3.98 -14.07 13.57
C GLY A 296 2.54 -13.57 13.67
N MET A 297 1.75 -13.78 12.61
CA MET A 297 0.35 -13.35 12.49
C MET A 297 -0.48 -14.48 11.86
N ASN A 298 -1.79 -14.38 11.98
CA ASN A 298 -2.68 -15.26 11.22
C ASN A 298 -2.73 -14.80 9.75
N ASP A 299 -2.77 -15.75 8.83
CA ASP A 299 -2.83 -15.45 7.40
C ASP A 299 -4.16 -14.78 7.04
N ARG A 300 -4.09 -13.71 6.27
CA ARG A 300 -5.27 -12.99 5.79
C ARG A 300 -5.58 -13.40 4.36
N VAL A 301 -6.86 -13.58 4.08
CA VAL A 301 -7.37 -14.04 2.79
C VAL A 301 -8.19 -12.93 2.17
N VAL A 302 -8.02 -12.74 0.87
CA VAL A 302 -8.83 -11.82 0.07
C VAL A 302 -9.60 -12.63 -0.96
N GLU A 303 -10.92 -12.47 -0.96
CA GLU A 303 -11.83 -13.07 -1.93
C GLU A 303 -12.62 -11.96 -2.61
N ALA A 304 -12.51 -11.85 -3.93
CA ALA A 304 -13.24 -10.85 -4.72
C ALA A 304 -14.32 -11.53 -5.56
N TYR A 305 -15.59 -11.18 -5.33
CA TYR A 305 -16.70 -11.55 -6.18
C TYR A 305 -16.91 -10.46 -7.24
N ALA A 306 -16.47 -10.72 -8.47
CA ALA A 306 -16.72 -9.83 -9.60
C ALA A 306 -18.18 -9.89 -10.03
N ILE A 307 -18.80 -8.72 -10.18
CA ILE A 307 -20.20 -8.56 -10.55
C ILE A 307 -20.27 -8.43 -12.07
N THR A 308 -20.46 -9.56 -12.73
CA THR A 308 -20.59 -9.67 -14.19
C THR A 308 -21.54 -10.80 -14.55
N ASP A 309 -22.08 -10.76 -15.76
CA ASP A 309 -22.91 -11.83 -16.31
C ASP A 309 -22.07 -12.99 -16.88
N ASP A 310 -20.78 -12.75 -17.13
CA ASP A 310 -19.85 -13.71 -17.72
C ASP A 310 -19.09 -14.54 -16.67
N TRP A 311 -18.76 -15.77 -17.01
CA TRP A 311 -17.80 -16.54 -16.22
C TRP A 311 -16.39 -15.99 -16.44
N LEU A 312 -15.73 -15.59 -15.35
CA LEU A 312 -14.33 -15.15 -15.37
C LEU A 312 -13.41 -16.29 -14.96
N ASP A 313 -12.59 -16.77 -15.90
CA ASP A 313 -11.46 -17.64 -15.59
C ASP A 313 -10.21 -16.78 -15.39
N LEU A 314 -9.89 -16.52 -14.12
CA LEU A 314 -8.77 -15.65 -13.73
C LEU A 314 -7.64 -16.42 -13.06
N TYR A 315 -7.68 -17.76 -13.02
CA TYR A 315 -6.63 -18.53 -12.36
C TYR A 315 -5.25 -18.21 -12.96
N ASP A 316 -4.25 -18.05 -12.09
CA ASP A 316 -2.88 -17.65 -12.45
C ASP A 316 -2.72 -16.23 -13.06
N HIS A 317 -3.82 -15.48 -13.18
CA HIS A 317 -3.74 -14.07 -13.56
C HIS A 317 -3.30 -13.22 -12.36
N GLN A 318 -2.55 -12.17 -12.67
CA GLN A 318 -2.33 -11.09 -11.74
C GLN A 318 -3.57 -10.19 -11.74
N VAL A 319 -4.10 -9.92 -10.55
CA VAL A 319 -5.27 -9.04 -10.39
C VAL A 319 -4.96 -7.90 -9.43
N ARG A 320 -5.66 -6.79 -9.63
CA ARG A 320 -5.73 -5.67 -8.71
C ARG A 320 -7.12 -5.61 -8.09
N VAL A 321 -7.17 -5.42 -6.78
CA VAL A 321 -8.40 -5.24 -6.01
C VAL A 321 -8.38 -3.82 -5.45
N GLU A 322 -9.29 -2.98 -5.93
CA GLU A 322 -9.46 -1.59 -5.51
C GLU A 322 -10.60 -1.50 -4.49
N PHE A 323 -10.40 -0.76 -3.40
CA PHE A 323 -11.40 -0.56 -2.36
C PHE A 323 -12.02 0.82 -2.52
N THR A 324 -13.35 0.92 -2.50
CA THR A 324 -14.10 2.18 -2.66
C THR A 324 -15.00 2.48 -1.47
N GLY A 325 -15.40 1.47 -0.70
CA GLY A 325 -16.15 1.67 0.54
C GLY A 325 -16.28 0.41 1.37
N PHE A 326 -16.44 0.57 2.67
CA PHE A 326 -16.73 -0.52 3.59
C PHE A 326 -18.23 -0.87 3.58
N LEU A 327 -18.57 -2.15 3.44
CA LEU A 327 -19.94 -2.64 3.42
C LEU A 327 -20.39 -3.13 4.78
N ARG A 328 -19.59 -4.00 5.42
CA ARG A 328 -19.93 -4.62 6.72
C ARG A 328 -18.75 -5.36 7.35
N PRO A 329 -18.80 -5.66 8.66
CA PRO A 329 -17.88 -6.60 9.28
C PRO A 329 -17.99 -8.02 8.72
N GLN A 330 -16.99 -8.83 9.04
CA GLN A 330 -17.12 -10.28 8.99
C GLN A 330 -18.11 -10.75 10.05
N ILE A 331 -19.08 -11.56 9.62
CA ILE A 331 -20.13 -12.12 10.48
C ILE A 331 -20.24 -13.62 10.24
N LYS A 332 -20.72 -14.35 11.26
CA LYS A 332 -21.09 -15.76 11.13
C LYS A 332 -22.54 -15.85 10.69
N PHE A 333 -22.85 -16.78 9.82
CA PHE A 333 -24.21 -17.06 9.37
C PHE A 333 -24.70 -18.36 10.00
N ASP A 334 -25.94 -18.35 10.48
CA ASP A 334 -26.58 -19.51 11.10
C ASP A 334 -27.19 -20.45 10.04
N SER A 335 -27.41 -19.96 8.82
CA SER A 335 -27.88 -20.77 7.69
C SER A 335 -27.28 -20.33 6.34
N ALA A 336 -27.35 -21.23 5.34
CA ALA A 336 -26.93 -20.92 3.97
C ALA A 336 -27.82 -19.84 3.32
N GLN A 337 -29.09 -19.76 3.71
CA GLN A 337 -30.02 -18.76 3.19
C GLN A 337 -29.65 -17.36 3.67
N ASP A 338 -29.31 -17.21 4.94
CA ASP A 338 -28.85 -15.92 5.50
C ASP A 338 -27.57 -15.42 4.80
N LEU A 339 -26.65 -16.35 4.50
CA LEU A 339 -25.45 -16.03 3.71
C LEU A 339 -25.82 -15.54 2.31
N ILE A 340 -26.70 -16.23 1.59
CA ILE A 340 -27.12 -15.87 0.23
C ILE A 340 -27.79 -14.49 0.22
N ASP A 341 -28.68 -14.22 1.16
CA ASP A 341 -29.40 -12.95 1.23
C ASP A 341 -28.44 -11.78 1.56
N GLU A 342 -27.47 -12.01 2.44
CA GLU A 342 -26.43 -11.01 2.72
C GLU A 342 -25.49 -10.80 1.53
N LEU A 343 -25.14 -11.85 0.78
CA LEU A 343 -24.34 -11.71 -0.45
C LEU A 343 -25.08 -10.89 -1.52
N LYS A 344 -26.38 -11.12 -1.73
CA LYS A 344 -27.21 -10.31 -2.64
C LYS A 344 -27.21 -8.84 -2.22
N ARG A 345 -27.35 -8.57 -0.93
CA ARG A 345 -27.28 -7.20 -0.40
C ARG A 345 -25.92 -6.54 -0.67
N ASN A 346 -24.81 -7.26 -0.48
CA ASN A 346 -23.48 -6.74 -0.80
C ASN A 346 -23.34 -6.41 -2.29
N VAL A 347 -23.91 -7.22 -3.18
CA VAL A 347 -23.92 -6.97 -4.64
C VAL A 347 -24.71 -5.71 -4.97
N GLU A 348 -25.90 -5.53 -4.40
CA GLU A 348 -26.72 -4.32 -4.63
C GLU A 348 -26.02 -3.05 -4.13
N GLU A 349 -25.40 -3.12 -2.95
CA GLU A 349 -24.63 -1.99 -2.40
C GLU A 349 -23.40 -1.67 -3.23
N THR A 350 -22.65 -2.70 -3.65
CA THR A 350 -21.48 -2.54 -4.52
C THR A 350 -21.87 -1.87 -5.83
N LYS A 351 -22.95 -2.33 -6.49
CA LYS A 351 -23.47 -1.71 -7.71
C LYS A 351 -23.82 -0.24 -7.50
N ARG A 352 -24.34 0.15 -6.33
CA ARG A 352 -24.64 1.55 -6.03
C ARG A 352 -23.40 2.41 -5.81
N ILE A 353 -22.38 1.86 -5.14
CA ILE A 353 -21.13 2.57 -4.84
C ILE A 353 -20.24 2.73 -6.09
N THR A 354 -20.35 1.79 -7.04
CA THR A 354 -19.53 1.71 -8.25
C THR A 354 -20.24 2.19 -9.53
N ALA A 355 -21.49 2.62 -9.42
CA ALA A 355 -22.22 3.31 -10.49
C ALA A 355 -21.80 4.79 -10.56
#